data_AF-A0A6N6P2B8-F1
#
_entry.id   AF-A0A6N6P2B8-F1
#
_cell.length_a   1.000
_cell.length_b   1.000
_cell.length_c   1.000
_cell.angle_alpha   90.00
_cell.angle_beta   90.00
_cell.angle_gamma   90.00
#
_symmetry.space_group_name_H-M   'P 1'
#
loop_
_entity.id
_entity.type
_entity.pdbx_description
1 polymer ?
#
loop_
_entity_poly.entity_id
_entity_poly.type
_entity_poly.pdbx_seq_one_letter_code
_entity_poly.pdbx_strand_id
1 'polypeptide(L)'
;MLLTLLAGQTARIQWPPYVPPFIAILQNWFQKEEILCSDMPWALAWYADRKCLLLPETVKAFDEISDYSTLGSSIVGLYLTPISGRDDFLSLVKGTNKEWGPVIMRTVNLNEFLLKSFTPLPIDGECILYADTERWARKTVK
;
A
#
# COMPACT_ATOMS: atom_id res chain seq x y z
N MET A 1 24.39 -18.96 28.26
CA MET A 1 23.36 -17.96 28.67
C MET A 1 23.87 -16.52 28.69
N LEU A 2 25.14 -16.22 28.41
CA LEU A 2 25.67 -14.85 28.43
C LEU A 2 25.39 -14.05 27.13
N LEU A 3 25.17 -14.72 25.99
CA LEU A 3 24.97 -14.08 24.68
C LEU A 3 23.58 -13.43 24.48
N THR A 4 22.59 -13.76 25.30
CA THR A 4 21.23 -13.19 25.19
C THR A 4 21.10 -11.80 25.82
N LEU A 5 22.07 -11.36 26.62
CA LEU A 5 22.05 -10.03 27.27
C LEU A 5 22.55 -8.91 26.36
N LEU A 6 23.37 -9.24 25.35
CA LEU A 6 23.91 -8.29 24.36
C LEU A 6 23.11 -8.24 23.06
N ALA A 7 22.14 -9.14 22.89
CA ALA A 7 21.12 -9.01 21.86
C ALA A 7 20.25 -7.81 22.25
N GLY A 8 20.66 -6.61 21.82
CA GLY A 8 19.83 -5.42 21.90
C GLY A 8 18.43 -5.79 21.42
N GLN A 9 17.40 -5.29 22.12
CA GLN A 9 16.01 -5.59 21.77
C GLN A 9 15.87 -5.46 20.26
N THR A 10 15.53 -6.56 19.59
CA THR A 10 15.08 -6.48 18.20
C THR A 10 13.99 -5.43 18.21
N ALA A 11 14.23 -4.30 17.55
CA ALA A 11 13.31 -3.18 17.56
C ALA A 11 11.98 -3.74 17.04
N ARG A 12 11.06 -4.02 17.97
CA ARG A 12 9.70 -4.39 17.61
C ARG A 12 9.21 -3.22 16.80
N ILE A 13 8.79 -3.47 15.56
CA ILE A 13 8.19 -2.46 14.69
C ILE A 13 7.19 -1.67 15.56
N GLN A 14 7.54 -0.42 15.85
CA GLN A 14 6.77 0.37 16.79
C GLN A 14 5.52 0.80 16.04
N TRP A 15 4.38 0.28 16.46
CA TRP A 15 3.11 0.55 15.81
C TRP A 15 2.73 2.02 15.98
N PRO A 16 2.22 2.70 14.92
CA PRO A 16 1.97 2.18 13.57
C PRO A 16 3.23 2.14 12.69
N PRO A 17 3.27 1.30 11.64
CA PRO A 17 4.44 1.09 10.78
C PRO A 17 4.59 2.27 9.81
N TYR A 18 4.68 3.48 10.34
CA TYR A 18 4.70 4.70 9.55
C TYR A 18 5.97 4.88 8.75
N VAL A 19 7.03 4.10 9.05
CA VAL A 19 8.43 4.29 8.65
C VAL A 19 8.59 5.44 7.64
N PRO A 20 8.56 6.70 8.14
CA PRO A 20 8.25 7.86 7.30
C PRO A 20 9.16 8.00 6.07
N PRO A 21 10.46 7.69 6.14
CA PRO A 21 11.33 7.73 4.98
C PRO A 21 10.85 6.86 3.80
N PHE A 22 10.20 5.72 4.06
CA PHE A 22 9.69 4.85 2.99
C PHE A 22 8.41 5.41 2.37
N ILE A 23 7.53 5.99 3.18
CA ILE A 23 6.30 6.64 2.68
C ILE A 23 6.67 7.88 1.86
N ALA A 24 7.67 8.65 2.28
CA ALA A 24 8.12 9.85 1.57
C ALA A 24 8.62 9.57 0.15
N ILE A 25 9.08 8.34 -0.14
CA ILE A 25 9.51 7.97 -1.51
C ILE A 25 8.35 8.06 -2.51
N LEU A 26 7.11 7.81 -2.07
CA LEU A 26 5.93 7.92 -2.96
C LEU A 26 5.76 9.33 -3.53
N GLN A 27 6.27 10.36 -2.85
CA GLN A 27 6.29 11.73 -3.37
C GLN A 27 7.09 11.85 -4.68
N ASN A 28 8.12 11.03 -4.88
CA ASN A 28 8.91 11.05 -6.11
C ASN A 28 8.31 10.22 -7.24
N TRP A 29 7.44 9.26 -6.91
CA TRP A 29 6.87 8.30 -7.87
C TRP A 29 5.51 8.72 -8.42
N PHE A 30 4.75 9.46 -7.61
CA PHE A 30 3.41 9.95 -7.95
C PHE A 30 3.39 11.48 -7.98
N GLN A 31 2.58 12.06 -8.84
CA GLN A 31 2.34 13.50 -8.91
C GLN A 31 1.38 13.95 -7.80
N LYS A 32 1.34 15.25 -7.51
CA LYS A 32 0.56 15.81 -6.40
C LYS A 32 -0.96 15.72 -6.65
N GLU A 33 -1.36 15.76 -7.91
CA GLU A 33 -2.76 15.73 -8.35
C GLU A 33 -3.30 14.31 -8.52
N GLU A 34 -2.39 13.32 -8.64
CA GLU A 34 -2.71 11.90 -8.74
C GLU A 34 -3.36 11.40 -7.43
N ILE A 35 -4.32 10.49 -7.57
CA ILE A 35 -5.07 9.93 -6.44
C ILE A 35 -4.51 8.54 -6.11
N LEU A 36 -4.18 8.35 -4.84
CA LEU A 36 -3.77 7.07 -4.27
C LEU A 36 -4.87 6.49 -3.40
N CYS A 37 -4.74 5.23 -3.06
CA CYS A 37 -5.57 4.54 -2.07
C CYS A 37 -4.68 3.80 -1.06
N SER A 38 -5.11 3.71 0.19
CA SER A 38 -4.36 3.00 1.22
C SER A 38 -5.25 2.57 2.39
N ASP A 39 -4.84 1.52 3.10
CA ASP A 39 -5.33 1.16 4.43
C ASP A 39 -4.86 2.13 5.54
N MET A 40 -3.97 3.06 5.19
CA MET A 40 -3.40 4.09 6.07
C MET A 40 -3.33 5.47 5.38
N PRO A 41 -4.44 6.03 4.86
CA PRO A 41 -4.41 7.23 4.01
C PRO A 41 -3.84 8.47 4.72
N TRP A 42 -4.03 8.57 6.04
CA TRP A 42 -3.49 9.67 6.84
C TRP A 42 -1.96 9.71 6.81
N ALA A 43 -1.29 8.56 6.72
CA ALA A 43 0.16 8.52 6.64
C ALA A 43 0.67 9.04 5.29
N LEU A 44 0.00 8.68 4.19
CA LEU A 44 0.39 9.14 2.86
C LEU A 44 0.16 10.64 2.72
N ALA A 45 -0.94 11.15 3.30
CA ALA A 45 -1.20 12.58 3.34
C ALA A 45 -0.09 13.33 4.11
N TRP A 46 0.32 12.84 5.28
CA TRP A 46 1.33 13.51 6.12
C TRP A 46 2.76 13.39 5.60
N TYR A 47 3.15 12.19 5.15
CA TYR A 47 4.56 11.89 4.87
C TYR A 47 4.92 11.91 3.38
N ALA A 48 3.94 11.82 2.47
CA ALA A 48 4.18 11.89 1.02
C ALA A 48 3.55 13.11 0.34
N ASP A 49 2.74 13.92 1.05
CA ASP A 49 1.97 15.04 0.47
C ASP A 49 1.14 14.59 -0.74
N ARG A 50 0.47 13.43 -0.63
CA ARG A 50 -0.36 12.86 -1.72
C ARG A 50 -1.82 12.77 -1.30
N LYS A 51 -2.71 13.03 -2.27
CA LYS A 51 -4.15 12.76 -2.13
C LYS A 51 -4.33 11.24 -2.01
N CYS A 52 -4.91 10.80 -0.90
CA CYS A 52 -5.07 9.38 -0.63
C CYS A 52 -6.47 9.09 -0.07
N LEU A 53 -7.16 8.14 -0.69
CA LEU A 53 -8.43 7.61 -0.23
C LEU A 53 -8.21 6.44 0.72
N LEU A 54 -9.11 6.32 1.69
CA LEU A 54 -9.18 5.11 2.51
C LEU A 54 -9.54 3.91 1.61
N LEU A 55 -8.94 2.76 1.90
CA LEU A 55 -9.23 1.49 1.25
C LEU A 55 -10.74 1.21 1.32
N PRO A 56 -11.43 1.08 0.17
CA PRO A 56 -12.84 0.70 0.14
C PRO A 56 -13.05 -0.71 0.69
N GLU A 57 -14.27 -1.05 1.09
CA GLU A 57 -14.59 -2.39 1.61
C GLU A 57 -14.46 -3.48 0.54
N THR A 58 -14.64 -3.14 -0.74
CA THR A 58 -14.68 -4.10 -1.86
C THR A 58 -13.78 -3.65 -2.99
N VAL A 59 -13.25 -4.61 -3.76
CA VAL A 59 -12.46 -4.31 -4.98
C VAL A 59 -13.37 -3.68 -6.04
N LYS A 60 -14.64 -4.08 -6.09
CA LYS A 60 -15.64 -3.46 -6.97
C LYS A 60 -15.85 -1.97 -6.67
N ALA A 61 -15.97 -1.59 -5.40
CA ALA A 61 -16.08 -0.17 -5.02
C ALA A 61 -14.79 0.59 -5.36
N PHE A 62 -13.63 -0.04 -5.25
CA PHE A 62 -12.37 0.55 -5.69
C PHE A 62 -12.39 0.86 -7.19
N ASP A 63 -12.85 -0.09 -8.02
CA ASP A 63 -12.96 0.12 -9.47
C ASP A 63 -14.00 1.20 -9.82
N GLU A 64 -15.16 1.21 -9.14
CA GLU A 64 -16.23 2.20 -9.34
C GLU A 64 -15.80 3.62 -8.94
N ILE A 65 -15.09 3.76 -7.81
CA ILE A 65 -14.55 5.05 -7.36
C ILE A 65 -13.44 5.52 -8.29
N SER A 66 -12.66 4.61 -8.85
CA SER A 66 -11.62 4.92 -9.82
C SER A 66 -12.15 5.33 -11.18
N ASP A 67 -13.45 5.17 -11.45
CA ASP A 67 -14.06 5.73 -12.64
C ASP A 67 -13.97 7.27 -12.60
N TYR A 68 -13.50 7.84 -13.71
CA TYR A 68 -13.21 9.27 -13.85
C TYR A 68 -14.45 10.13 -13.57
N SER A 69 -15.65 9.57 -13.81
CA SER A 69 -16.93 10.22 -13.54
C SER A 69 -17.14 10.63 -12.07
N THR A 70 -16.50 9.93 -11.12
CA THR A 70 -16.70 10.14 -9.68
C THR A 70 -15.69 11.12 -9.08
N LEU A 71 -14.40 10.99 -9.42
CA LEU A 71 -13.32 11.76 -8.80
C LEU A 71 -12.68 12.82 -9.70
N GLY A 72 -13.00 12.83 -11.01
CA GLY A 72 -12.30 13.64 -12.01
C GLY A 72 -10.86 13.18 -12.26
N SER A 73 -10.44 12.03 -11.72
CA SER A 73 -9.16 11.38 -11.95
C SER A 73 -9.24 9.90 -11.53
N SER A 74 -8.46 9.04 -12.16
CA SER A 74 -8.37 7.61 -11.80
C SER A 74 -7.46 7.40 -10.59
N ILE A 75 -7.70 6.33 -9.82
CA ILE A 75 -6.76 5.88 -8.78
C ILE A 75 -5.57 5.25 -9.49
N VAL A 76 -4.38 5.82 -9.28
CA VAL A 76 -3.15 5.37 -9.98
C VAL A 76 -2.24 4.51 -9.10
N GLY A 77 -2.54 4.40 -7.81
CA GLY A 77 -1.76 3.59 -6.90
C GLY A 77 -2.50 3.16 -5.65
N LEU A 78 -2.11 2.02 -5.13
CA LEU A 78 -2.63 1.40 -3.92
C LEU A 78 -1.46 0.99 -3.03
N TYR A 79 -1.38 1.59 -1.84
CA TYR A 79 -0.35 1.29 -0.85
C TYR A 79 -0.98 0.56 0.34
N LEU A 80 -0.65 -0.72 0.48
CA LEU A 80 -1.09 -1.57 1.58
C LEU A 80 0.03 -1.76 2.59
N THR A 81 -0.34 -1.79 3.87
CA THR A 81 0.58 -1.91 4.99
C THR A 81 0.31 -3.19 5.78
N PRO A 82 1.14 -3.50 6.80
CA PRO A 82 0.81 -4.53 7.76
C PRO A 82 -0.53 -4.33 8.48
N ILE A 83 -1.21 -3.16 8.39
CA ILE A 83 -2.55 -2.95 8.95
C ILE A 83 -3.54 -3.93 8.32
N SER A 84 -3.65 -3.96 6.99
CA SER A 84 -4.49 -4.93 6.30
C SER A 84 -3.88 -6.34 6.27
N GLY A 85 -2.56 -6.46 6.35
CA GLY A 85 -1.86 -7.76 6.32
C GLY A 85 -1.86 -8.53 7.65
N ARG A 86 -2.29 -7.92 8.77
CA ARG A 86 -2.28 -8.55 10.10
C ARG A 86 -3.42 -9.55 10.32
N ASP A 87 -4.42 -9.51 9.45
CA ASP A 87 -5.52 -10.47 9.44
C ASP A 87 -4.97 -11.89 9.26
N ASP A 88 -5.44 -12.82 10.09
CA ASP A 88 -5.11 -14.23 9.89
C ASP A 88 -5.64 -14.73 8.54
N PHE A 89 -5.06 -15.82 8.02
CA PHE A 89 -5.49 -16.38 6.74
C PHE A 89 -7.01 -16.64 6.67
N LEU A 90 -7.63 -17.00 7.80
CA LEU A 90 -9.07 -17.26 7.84
C LEU A 90 -9.91 -15.99 7.68
N SER A 91 -9.48 -14.86 8.25
CA SER A 91 -10.11 -13.54 8.07
C SER A 91 -9.86 -12.96 6.69
N LEU A 92 -8.70 -13.24 6.07
CA LEU A 92 -8.47 -12.91 4.65
C LEU A 92 -9.30 -13.77 3.67
N VAL A 93 -9.86 -14.90 4.11
CA VAL A 93 -10.70 -15.78 3.27
C VAL A 93 -12.20 -15.60 3.57
N LYS A 94 -12.57 -15.34 4.83
CA LYS A 94 -13.97 -15.31 5.29
C LYS A 94 -14.37 -14.02 6.02
N GLY A 95 -13.41 -13.17 6.38
CA GLY A 95 -13.64 -11.94 7.11
C GLY A 95 -13.99 -10.76 6.21
N THR A 96 -13.97 -9.58 6.79
CA THR A 96 -14.35 -8.31 6.12
C THR A 96 -13.42 -7.98 4.96
N ASN A 97 -12.13 -8.32 5.07
CA ASN A 97 -11.11 -8.04 4.05
C ASN A 97 -11.00 -9.13 2.97
N LYS A 98 -11.94 -10.09 2.90
CA LYS A 98 -11.85 -11.24 1.98
C LYS A 98 -11.66 -10.86 0.52
N GLU A 99 -12.25 -9.76 0.08
CA GLU A 99 -12.15 -9.31 -1.31
C GLU A 99 -10.76 -8.78 -1.65
N TRP A 100 -10.08 -8.21 -0.65
CA TRP A 100 -8.70 -7.75 -0.78
C TRP A 100 -7.68 -8.86 -0.58
N GLY A 101 -8.10 -10.05 -0.15
CA GLY A 101 -7.24 -11.21 0.11
C GLY A 101 -6.24 -11.50 -1.02
N PRO A 102 -6.66 -11.63 -2.30
CA PRO A 102 -5.74 -11.84 -3.41
C PRO A 102 -4.72 -10.71 -3.63
N VAL A 103 -5.10 -9.46 -3.31
CA VAL A 103 -4.23 -8.29 -3.43
C VAL A 103 -3.21 -8.29 -2.29
N ILE A 104 -3.65 -8.52 -1.05
CA ILE A 104 -2.79 -8.60 0.14
C ILE A 104 -1.81 -9.77 0.02
N MET A 105 -2.27 -10.92 -0.47
CA MET A 105 -1.46 -12.13 -0.68
C MET A 105 -0.63 -12.10 -1.97
N ARG A 106 -0.77 -11.07 -2.80
CA ARG A 106 -0.05 -10.92 -4.09
C ARG A 106 -0.35 -12.01 -5.11
N THR A 107 -1.55 -12.58 -5.06
CA THR A 107 -2.04 -13.59 -6.00
C THR A 107 -3.08 -13.04 -6.97
N VAL A 108 -3.36 -11.73 -6.92
CA VAL A 108 -4.27 -11.05 -7.84
C VAL A 108 -3.78 -11.11 -9.29
N ASN A 109 -4.70 -11.32 -10.22
CA ASN A 109 -4.40 -11.25 -11.65
C ASN A 109 -4.26 -9.79 -12.10
N LEU A 110 -3.03 -9.35 -12.32
CA LEU A 110 -2.73 -7.97 -12.75
C LEU A 110 -3.33 -7.60 -14.11
N ASN A 111 -3.61 -8.58 -14.98
CA ASN A 111 -4.24 -8.28 -16.27
C ASN A 111 -5.69 -7.80 -16.09
N GLU A 112 -6.38 -8.31 -15.07
CA GLU A 112 -7.77 -7.98 -14.74
C GLU A 112 -7.87 -6.86 -13.71
N PHE A 113 -6.89 -6.73 -12.82
CA PHE A 113 -6.86 -5.70 -11.78
C PHE A 113 -6.55 -4.32 -12.35
N LEU A 114 -7.13 -3.26 -11.80
CA LEU A 114 -6.95 -1.89 -12.28
C LEU A 114 -5.47 -1.44 -12.31
N LEU A 115 -4.71 -1.82 -11.30
CA LEU A 115 -3.28 -1.49 -11.17
C LEU A 115 -2.42 -2.62 -11.74
N LYS A 116 -1.62 -2.32 -12.76
CA LYS A 116 -0.95 -3.32 -13.60
C LYS A 116 0.45 -3.70 -13.13
N SER A 117 1.00 -2.96 -12.18
CA SER A 117 2.36 -3.16 -11.67
C SER A 117 2.33 -3.27 -10.15
N PHE A 118 3.23 -4.06 -9.56
CA PHE A 118 3.42 -4.08 -8.11
C PHE A 118 4.89 -4.17 -7.72
N THR A 119 5.22 -3.66 -6.54
CA THR A 119 6.53 -3.84 -5.89
C THR A 119 6.37 -4.00 -4.38
N PRO A 120 7.10 -4.93 -3.75
CA PRO A 120 7.21 -4.94 -2.29
C PRO A 120 8.11 -3.78 -1.83
N LEU A 121 7.71 -3.10 -0.76
CA LEU A 121 8.49 -2.02 -0.16
C LEU A 121 9.22 -2.51 1.10
N PRO A 122 10.27 -1.79 1.55
CA PRO A 122 11.07 -2.20 2.72
C PRO A 122 10.23 -2.37 3.99
N ILE A 123 10.81 -3.02 5.02
CA ILE A 123 10.15 -3.71 6.16
C ILE A 123 9.77 -5.15 5.76
N ASP A 124 10.77 -5.99 5.45
CA ASP A 124 10.60 -7.41 5.08
C ASP A 124 9.58 -7.70 3.96
N GLY A 125 9.33 -6.70 3.12
CA GLY A 125 8.33 -6.78 2.06
C GLY A 125 6.90 -6.73 2.57
N GLU A 126 6.62 -6.41 3.83
CA GLU A 126 5.27 -6.41 4.38
C GLU A 126 4.39 -5.27 3.83
N CYS A 127 5.00 -4.16 3.41
CA CYS A 127 4.32 -3.12 2.66
C CYS A 127 4.27 -3.46 1.17
N ILE A 128 3.12 -3.25 0.54
CA ILE A 128 2.88 -3.58 -0.86
C ILE A 128 2.42 -2.32 -1.58
N LEU A 129 3.08 -1.99 -2.69
CA LEU A 129 2.65 -0.91 -3.58
C LEU A 129 2.22 -1.48 -4.92
N TYR A 130 0.97 -1.23 -5.28
CA TYR A 130 0.46 -1.41 -6.63
C TYR A 130 0.37 -0.06 -7.35
N ALA A 131 0.58 -0.06 -8.66
CA ALA A 131 0.48 1.13 -9.50
C ALA A 131 -0.03 0.80 -10.91
N ASP A 132 -0.57 1.79 -11.60
CA ASP A 132 -0.99 1.70 -13.00
C ASP A 132 0.16 1.32 -13.96
N THR A 133 1.37 1.76 -13.65
CA THR A 133 2.61 1.54 -14.39
C THR A 133 3.79 1.38 -13.43
N GLU A 134 4.96 0.99 -13.94
CA GLU A 134 6.17 0.81 -13.15
C GLU A 134 6.77 2.16 -12.67
N ARG A 135 6.18 2.75 -11.62
CA ARG A 135 6.53 4.10 -11.14
C ARG A 135 7.92 4.20 -10.51
N TRP A 136 8.42 3.12 -9.93
CA TRP A 136 9.75 3.04 -9.30
C TRP A 136 10.91 2.94 -10.29
N ALA A 137 10.64 2.57 -11.55
CA ALA A 137 11.65 2.51 -12.60
C ALA A 137 11.96 3.87 -13.24
N ARG A 138 11.18 4.93 -12.92
CA ARG A 138 11.42 6.27 -13.46
C ARG A 138 12.74 6.83 -12.91
N LYS A 139 13.74 6.97 -13.78
CA LYS A 139 14.95 7.74 -13.48
C LYS A 139 14.52 9.17 -13.18
N THR A 140 14.86 9.67 -12.00
CA THR A 140 14.64 11.06 -11.62
C THR A 140 15.39 11.94 -12.62
N VAL A 141 14.67 12.63 -13.50
CA VAL A 141 15.26 13.70 -14.30
C VAL A 141 15.50 14.84 -13.32
N LYS A 142 16.77 15.12 -13.06
CA LYS A 142 17.21 16.26 -12.24
C LYS A 142 16.83 17.58 -12.89
#